data_AF-A0A4S3PUG2-F1
#
_entry.id   AF-A0A4S3PUG2-F1
#
_cell.length_a   1.000
_cell.length_b   1.000
_cell.length_c   1.000
_cell.angle_alpha   90.00
_cell.angle_beta   90.00
_cell.angle_gamma   90.00
#
_symmetry.space_group_name_H-M   'P 1'
#
loop_
_entity.id
_entity.type
_entity.pdbx_description
1 polymer ?
#
loop_
_entity_poly.entity_id
_entity_poly.type
_entity_poly.pdbx_seq_one_letter_code
_entity_poly.pdbx_strand_id
1 'polypeptide(L)'
;MELEVNNKNKGKHRKLPTISGFLSFLVALLALAGVNISLLMDFDDFPQMVLVNLPVVGLVLGLLGLITSKRSRLYAVWGIGISLFILLFTFLMIGLSWVGINPKP
;
A
#
# COMPACT_ATOMS: atom_id res chain seq x y z
N MET A 1 -8.09 6.43 51.72
CA MET A 1 -7.42 5.76 50.58
C MET A 1 -8.26 6.02 49.35
N GLU A 2 -8.05 7.21 48.83
CA GLU A 2 -8.43 7.65 47.50
C GLU A 2 -8.02 6.62 46.44
N LEU A 3 -8.97 5.81 45.99
CA LEU A 3 -8.86 5.06 44.74
C LEU A 3 -9.08 6.03 43.59
N GLU A 4 -8.07 6.88 43.36
CA GLU A 4 -7.87 7.53 42.07
C GLU A 4 -7.57 6.45 41.03
N VAL A 5 -8.64 5.81 40.54
CA VAL A 5 -8.60 5.06 39.28
C VAL A 5 -8.27 6.09 38.21
N ASN A 6 -6.96 6.22 37.97
CA ASN A 6 -6.34 7.04 36.96
C ASN A 6 -6.87 6.59 35.60
N ASN A 7 -8.00 7.17 35.21
CA ASN A 7 -8.66 6.97 33.93
C ASN A 7 -7.86 7.70 32.84
N LYS A 8 -6.64 7.20 32.59
CA LYS A 8 -5.64 7.73 31.65
C LYS A 8 -6.01 7.54 30.17
N ASN A 9 -7.23 7.10 29.89
CA ASN A 9 -7.75 6.88 28.54
C ASN A 9 -8.80 7.91 28.10
N LYS A 10 -8.94 9.04 28.82
CA LYS A 10 -9.76 10.16 28.36
C LYS A 10 -9.03 10.90 27.23
N GLY A 11 -9.46 10.64 26.00
CA GLY A 11 -9.16 11.48 24.85
C GLY A 11 -7.92 11.06 24.07
N LYS A 12 -7.90 9.84 23.53
CA LYS A 12 -7.17 9.61 22.27
C LYS A 12 -7.89 10.46 21.21
N HIS A 13 -7.59 11.77 21.18
CA HIS A 13 -7.96 12.65 20.08
C HIS A 13 -7.41 11.96 18.83
N ARG A 14 -8.31 11.31 18.07
CA ARG A 14 -7.98 10.66 16.81
C ARG A 14 -7.39 11.74 15.93
N LYS A 15 -6.05 11.83 15.89
CA LYS A 15 -5.34 12.79 15.05
C LYS A 15 -5.78 12.49 13.63
N LEU A 16 -6.60 13.36 13.07
CA LEU A 16 -7.17 13.17 11.74
C LEU A 16 -6.04 12.85 10.76
N PRO A 17 -6.20 11.80 9.96
CA PRO A 17 -5.18 11.38 9.02
C PRO A 17 -4.95 12.47 7.97
N THR A 18 -3.75 12.52 7.41
CA THR A 18 -3.48 13.40 6.28
C THR A 18 -4.21 12.92 5.04
N ILE A 19 -4.79 13.86 4.30
CA ILE A 19 -5.50 13.60 3.06
C ILE A 19 -4.58 12.85 2.08
N SER A 20 -3.30 13.23 1.95
CA SER A 20 -2.35 12.51 1.09
C SER A 20 -2.08 11.08 1.54
N GLY A 21 -1.96 10.82 2.84
CA GLY A 21 -1.78 9.46 3.38
C GLY A 21 -3.03 8.60 3.18
N PHE A 22 -4.22 9.20 3.30
CA PHE A 22 -5.48 8.53 3.00
C PHE A 22 -5.63 8.21 1.51
N LEU A 23 -5.31 9.16 0.62
CA LEU A 23 -5.31 8.92 -0.84
C LEU A 23 -4.28 7.86 -1.23
N SER A 24 -3.07 7.89 -0.66
CA SER A 24 -2.05 6.85 -0.86
C SER A 24 -2.61 5.46 -0.55
N PHE A 25 -3.26 5.32 0.61
CA PHE A 25 -3.87 4.06 1.01
C PHE A 25 -5.00 3.62 0.07
N LEU A 26 -5.89 4.53 -0.33
CA LEU A 26 -6.96 4.22 -1.27
C LEU A 26 -6.44 3.77 -2.63
N VAL A 27 -5.47 4.49 -3.20
CA VAL A 27 -4.85 4.13 -4.49
C VAL A 27 -4.17 2.76 -4.39
N ALA A 28 -3.45 2.50 -3.30
CA ALA A 28 -2.81 1.21 -3.08
C ALA A 28 -3.81 0.06 -2.93
N LEU A 29 -4.96 0.29 -2.28
CA LEU A 29 -6.04 -0.71 -2.21
C LEU A 29 -6.68 -0.99 -3.57
N LEU A 30 -6.93 0.05 -4.37
CA LEU A 30 -7.44 -0.12 -5.73
C LEU A 30 -6.45 -0.89 -6.61
N ALA A 31 -5.16 -0.58 -6.49
CA ALA A 31 -4.10 -1.33 -7.16
C ALA A 31 -4.12 -2.80 -6.74
N LEU A 32 -4.16 -3.07 -5.43
CA LEU A 32 -4.18 -4.42 -4.89
C LEU A 32 -5.40 -5.20 -5.38
N ALA A 33 -6.59 -4.60 -5.34
CA ALA A 33 -7.80 -5.21 -5.86
C ALA A 33 -7.68 -5.52 -7.35
N GLY A 34 -7.17 -4.57 -8.14
CA GLY A 34 -6.95 -4.77 -9.58
C GLY A 34 -5.96 -5.89 -9.87
N VAL A 35 -4.84 -6.00 -9.14
CA VAL A 35 -3.87 -7.09 -9.29
C VAL A 35 -4.55 -8.44 -9.03
N ASN A 36 -5.32 -8.55 -7.94
CA ASN A 36 -6.01 -9.79 -7.59
C ASN A 36 -7.09 -10.16 -8.63
N ILE A 37 -7.85 -9.18 -9.14
CA ILE A 37 -8.83 -9.41 -10.21
C ILE A 37 -8.13 -9.89 -11.48
N SER A 38 -7.01 -9.25 -11.85
CA SER A 38 -6.26 -9.60 -13.05
C SER A 38 -5.69 -11.03 -12.97
N LEU A 39 -5.22 -11.43 -11.80
CA LEU A 39 -4.79 -12.82 -11.54
C LEU A 39 -5.94 -13.81 -11.59
N LEU A 40 -7.12 -13.41 -11.11
CA LEU A 40 -8.30 -14.28 -11.09
C LEU A 40 -8.93 -14.47 -12.47
N MET A 41 -8.93 -13.42 -13.30
CA MET A 41 -9.48 -13.44 -14.65
C MET A 41 -8.52 -14.00 -15.70
N ASP A 42 -7.26 -14.24 -15.33
CA ASP A 42 -6.20 -14.76 -16.19
C ASP A 42 -6.08 -13.96 -17.51
N PHE A 43 -6.01 -12.63 -17.39
CA PHE A 43 -5.84 -11.77 -18.56
C PHE A 43 -4.50 -12.05 -19.24
N ASP A 44 -4.53 -12.23 -20.56
CA ASP A 44 -3.33 -12.46 -21.39
C ASP A 44 -2.28 -11.34 -21.21
N ASP A 45 -2.75 -10.09 -21.15
CA ASP A 45 -1.91 -8.92 -20.90
C ASP A 45 -2.19 -8.33 -19.52
N PHE A 46 -1.23 -8.46 -18.60
CA PHE A 46 -1.33 -7.88 -17.28
C PHE A 46 -1.33 -6.34 -17.33
N PRO A 47 -2.34 -5.65 -16.77
CA PRO A 47 -2.44 -4.20 -16.86
C PRO A 47 -1.28 -3.51 -16.13
N GLN A 48 -0.34 -2.94 -16.89
CA GLN A 48 0.81 -2.21 -16.36
C GLN A 48 0.39 -1.04 -15.45
N MET A 49 -0.78 -0.44 -15.73
CA MET A 49 -1.39 0.60 -14.91
C MET A 49 -1.55 0.14 -13.45
N VAL A 50 -1.99 -1.10 -13.22
CA VAL A 50 -2.31 -1.63 -11.91
C VAL A 50 -1.08 -2.24 -11.22
N LEU A 51 -0.17 -2.86 -11.99
CA LEU A 51 1.05 -3.46 -11.45
C LEU A 51 2.14 -2.45 -11.09
N VAL A 52 2.24 -1.35 -11.83
CA VAL A 52 3.35 -0.41 -11.70
C VAL A 52 2.86 0.99 -11.41
N ASN A 53 2.01 1.57 -12.27
CA ASN A 53 1.71 3.00 -12.18
C ASN A 53 0.96 3.37 -10.91
N LEU A 54 -0.13 2.65 -10.58
CA LEU A 54 -0.90 2.91 -9.35
C LEU A 54 -0.06 2.68 -8.08
N PRO A 55 0.67 1.56 -7.92
CA PRO A 55 1.57 1.36 -6.78
C PRO A 55 2.61 2.47 -6.66
N VAL A 56 3.23 2.92 -7.75
CA VAL A 56 4.19 4.03 -7.72
C VAL A 56 3.51 5.33 -7.25
N VAL A 57 2.33 5.66 -7.76
CA VAL A 57 1.55 6.83 -7.31
C VAL A 57 1.20 6.71 -5.82
N GLY A 58 0.73 5.53 -5.38
CA GLY A 58 0.44 5.24 -3.98
C GLY A 58 1.66 5.43 -3.09
N LEU A 59 2.83 4.97 -3.53
CA LEU A 59 4.10 5.08 -2.82
C LEU A 59 4.54 6.54 -2.70
N VAL A 60 4.51 7.32 -3.79
CA VAL A 60 4.86 8.75 -3.79
C VAL A 60 3.93 9.54 -2.87
N LEU A 61 2.61 9.34 -2.99
CA LEU A 61 1.63 10.00 -2.11
C LEU A 61 1.84 9.62 -0.64
N GLY A 62 2.21 8.36 -0.38
CA GLY A 62 2.50 7.86 0.95
C GLY A 62 3.73 8.52 1.55
N LEU A 63 4.83 8.61 0.78
CA LEU A 63 6.05 9.31 1.20
C LEU A 63 5.78 10.79 1.48
N LEU A 64 5.04 11.47 0.61
CA LEU A 64 4.62 12.85 0.84
C LEU A 64 3.76 12.98 2.10
N GLY A 65 2.87 12.00 2.35
CA GLY A 65 2.05 11.92 3.57
C GLY A 65 2.85 11.67 4.85
N LEU A 66 3.98 10.98 4.78
CA LEU A 66 4.91 10.80 5.89
C LEU A 66 5.68 12.09 6.21
N ILE A 67 6.21 12.76 5.18
CA ILE A 67 7.05 13.96 5.32
C ILE A 67 6.22 15.16 5.78
N THR A 68 5.03 15.34 5.22
CA THR A 68 4.20 16.53 5.46
C THR A 68 3.47 16.50 6.81
N SER A 69 3.38 15.34 7.48
CA SER A 69 2.46 15.16 8.61
C SER A 69 3.12 15.04 9.99
N LYS A 70 2.69 15.90 10.92
CA LYS A 70 2.83 15.73 12.39
C LYS A 70 1.66 14.93 13.02
N ARG A 71 0.69 14.48 12.22
CA ARG A 71 -0.51 13.72 12.66
C ARG A 71 -0.36 12.22 12.40
N SER A 72 -1.45 11.44 12.57
CA SER A 72 -1.45 9.98 12.43
C SER A 72 -0.94 9.57 11.04
N ARG A 73 0.16 8.82 11.02
CA ARG A 73 0.85 8.34 9.81
C ARG A 73 0.35 6.97 9.32
N LEU A 74 -0.63 6.39 10.01
CA LEU A 74 -1.10 5.01 9.77
C LEU A 74 -1.45 4.77 8.29
N TYR A 75 -2.28 5.60 7.67
CA TYR A 75 -2.67 5.39 6.28
C TYR A 75 -1.50 5.57 5.30
N ALA A 76 -0.58 6.50 5.57
CA ALA A 76 0.62 6.64 4.74
C ALA A 76 1.51 5.39 4.84
N VAL A 77 1.70 4.84 6.04
CA VAL A 77 2.48 3.60 6.24
C VAL A 77 1.80 2.43 5.54
N TRP A 78 0.49 2.27 5.68
CA TRP A 78 -0.26 1.21 5.01
C TRP A 78 -0.23 1.36 3.48
N GLY A 79 -0.42 2.57 2.97
CA GLY A 79 -0.36 2.85 1.53
C GLY A 79 1.02 2.52 0.94
N ILE A 80 2.11 2.91 1.63
CA ILE A 80 3.47 2.53 1.24
C ILE A 80 3.66 1.01 1.32
N GLY A 81 3.24 0.38 2.41
CA GLY A 81 3.40 -1.06 2.61
C GLY A 81 2.73 -1.88 1.51
N ILE A 82 1.48 -1.55 1.16
CA ILE A 82 0.75 -2.22 0.07
C ILE A 82 1.41 -1.92 -1.29
N SER A 83 1.80 -0.67 -1.53
CA SER A 83 2.46 -0.30 -2.79
C SER A 83 3.78 -1.05 -2.99
N LEU A 84 4.62 -1.13 -1.94
CA LEU A 84 5.86 -1.90 -1.95
C LEU A 84 5.62 -3.39 -2.14
N PHE A 85 4.60 -3.95 -1.48
CA PHE A 85 4.21 -5.34 -1.67
C PHE A 85 3.89 -5.65 -3.13
N ILE A 86 3.08 -4.80 -3.79
CA ILE A 86 2.73 -4.99 -5.21
C ILE A 86 3.96 -4.87 -6.10
N LEU A 87 4.81 -3.86 -5.89
CA LEU A 87 6.03 -3.69 -6.70
C LEU A 87 7.00 -4.85 -6.53
N LEU A 88 7.17 -5.35 -5.31
CA LEU A 88 7.98 -6.53 -5.03
C LEU A 88 7.37 -7.79 -5.67
N PHE A 89 6.06 -7.95 -5.58
CA PHE A 89 5.34 -9.00 -6.27
C PHE A 89 5.58 -8.95 -7.79
N THR A 90 5.45 -7.77 -8.42
CA THR A 90 5.74 -7.58 -9.85
C THR A 90 7.19 -7.90 -10.20
N PHE A 91 8.14 -7.46 -9.38
CA PHE A 91 9.56 -7.78 -9.57
C PHE A 91 9.81 -9.29 -9.51
N LEU A 92 9.21 -9.99 -8.53
CA LEU A 92 9.31 -11.44 -8.41
C LEU A 92 8.63 -12.15 -9.59
N MET A 93 7.47 -11.67 -10.06
CA MET A 93 6.78 -12.24 -11.21
C MET A 93 7.65 -12.20 -12.47
N ILE A 94 8.28 -11.04 -12.74
CA ILE A 94 9.21 -10.89 -13.86
C ILE A 94 10.44 -11.78 -13.68
N GLY A 95 11.04 -11.78 -12.48
CA GLY A 95 12.23 -12.59 -12.18
C GLY A 95 11.98 -14.08 -12.32
N LEU A 96 10.85 -14.59 -11.80
CA LEU A 96 10.45 -15.99 -11.93
C LEU A 96 10.12 -16.35 -13.37
N SER A 97 9.41 -15.48 -14.10
CA SER A 97 9.13 -15.69 -15.52
C SER A 97 10.40 -15.75 -16.37
N TRP A 98 11.42 -14.95 -16.02
CA TRP A 98 12.70 -14.95 -16.72
C TRP A 98 13.61 -16.12 -16.34
N VAL A 99 13.61 -16.55 -15.07
CA VAL A 99 14.50 -17.60 -14.55
C VAL A 99 13.96 -19.01 -14.78
N GLY A 100 12.65 -19.20 -14.95
CA GLY A 100 12.10 -20.54 -15.10
C GLY A 100 10.72 -20.55 -15.74
N ILE A 101 10.68 -20.76 -17.06
CA ILE A 101 10.07 -21.91 -17.74
C ILE A 101 10.40 -21.75 -19.23
N ASN A 102 11.31 -22.59 -19.72
CA ASN A 102 11.80 -22.75 -21.10
C ASN A 102 13.13 -22.04 -21.47
N PRO A 103 14.28 -22.52 -20.96
CA PRO A 103 15.48 -22.51 -21.78
C PRO A 103 15.23 -23.48 -22.95
N LYS A 104 14.76 -22.95 -24.09
CA LYS A 104 14.78 -23.74 -25.32
C LYS A 104 16.25 -24.15 -25.57
N PRO A 105 16.55 -25.43 -25.89
CA PRO A 105 17.85 -25.77 -26.48
C PRO A 105 18.05 -25.04 -27.82
#